data_AF-A0A8H7ZTX9-F1
#
_entry.id   AF-A0A8H7ZTX9-F1
#
_cell.length_a   1.000
_cell.length_b   1.000
_cell.length_c   1.000
_cell.angle_alpha   90.00
_cell.angle_beta   90.00
_cell.angle_gamma   90.00
#
_symmetry.space_group_name_H-M   'P 1'
#
loop_
_entity.id
_entity.type
_entity.pdbx_description
1 polymer ?
#
loop_
_entity_poly.entity_id
_entity_poly.type
_entity_poly.pdbx_seq_one_letter_code
_entity_poly.pdbx_strand_id
1 'polypeptide(L)'
;MTMAKRRAAERLARKVNVPHAPYVPWLQGTRRRKDLPPPARQARRRNSSSSDCPFCSLIYCQSTHITIGQYALNLIPLEDDLLSLEIDSSFKDIYFDRDSTAIYYVAKALMEIQRMHGLIPRILGKGDCAKSLADLLLRMRRELAVDDTAASLPISQKIDSLIILDRSVDYATPLLTQLTYEGLLDEFGKKKAFVDLDANMTGLNSSTLQPNTGPADGAASAGGLSTAAAAVPAKKRKVQLNNSDRLFSEIRDLNFAVVGSILNRVARRINTDYEARHQAKTVGQIREFVGKLGDLQAEHTSLRIHTAVAEGIMATTVGENFNRALEIQQSTCPEKAVVVLTLLFH
;
A
#
# COMPACT_ATOMS: atom_id res chain seq x y z
N MET A 1 18.18 9.64 39.64
CA MET A 1 19.19 9.55 38.54
C MET A 1 20.41 10.36 38.93
N THR A 2 21.54 9.68 39.19
CA THR A 2 22.69 10.27 39.89
C THR A 2 23.58 11.11 38.98
N MET A 3 24.08 12.24 39.53
CA MET A 3 25.02 13.20 38.93
C MET A 3 26.24 12.57 38.24
N ALA A 4 26.58 11.32 38.58
CA ALA A 4 27.64 10.54 37.96
C ALA A 4 27.39 10.23 36.46
N LYS A 5 26.12 10.00 36.05
CA LYS A 5 25.80 9.73 34.65
C LYS A 5 25.91 10.98 33.75
N ARG A 6 25.66 12.16 34.31
CA ARG A 6 25.76 13.44 33.58
C ARG A 6 27.22 13.84 33.31
N ARG A 7 28.12 13.60 34.27
CA ARG A 7 29.57 13.84 34.10
C ARG A 7 30.25 12.87 33.13
N ALA A 8 29.72 11.66 32.96
CA ALA A 8 30.21 10.70 31.97
C ALA A 8 29.86 11.12 30.53
N ALA A 9 28.65 11.66 30.32
CA ALA A 9 28.22 12.18 29.02
C ALA A 9 29.01 13.45 28.61
N GLU A 10 29.29 14.36 29.55
CA GLU A 10 30.10 15.56 29.29
C GLU A 10 31.58 15.27 29.03
N ARG A 11 32.12 14.17 29.58
CA ARG A 11 33.48 13.70 29.28
C ARG A 11 33.60 13.04 27.90
N LEU A 12 32.53 12.43 27.39
CA LEU A 12 32.51 11.83 26.06
C LEU A 12 32.38 12.90 24.96
N ALA A 13 31.63 13.96 25.21
CA ALA A 13 31.45 15.09 24.28
C ALA A 13 32.73 15.92 24.05
N ARG A 14 33.70 15.89 24.98
CA ARG A 14 34.99 16.61 24.84
C ARG A 14 36.08 15.82 24.11
N LYS A 15 35.85 14.55 23.75
CA LYS A 15 36.87 13.68 23.14
C LYS A 15 36.74 13.48 21.63
N VAL A 16 35.79 14.14 20.97
CA VAL A 16 35.69 14.16 19.51
C VAL A 16 36.23 15.50 19.00
N ASN A 17 37.56 15.63 19.05
CA ASN A 17 38.28 16.69 18.34
C ASN A 17 38.76 16.08 17.02
N VAL A 18 37.95 16.22 15.96
CA VAL A 18 38.35 15.85 14.60
C VAL A 18 38.95 17.11 13.96
N PRO A 19 40.22 17.09 13.52
CA PRO A 19 40.88 18.28 12.99
C PRO A 19 40.23 18.74 11.69
N HIS A 20 40.03 20.06 11.58
CA HIS A 20 39.66 20.76 10.35
C HIS A 20 40.71 20.50 9.26
N ALA A 21 40.32 19.82 8.18
CA ALA A 21 41.06 19.81 6.93
C ALA A 21 40.51 20.93 6.00
N PRO A 22 41.38 21.71 5.34
CA PRO A 22 40.99 22.92 4.64
C PRO A 22 40.31 22.64 3.28
N TYR A 23 39.38 23.53 2.97
CA TYR A 23 38.72 23.74 1.69
C TYR A 23 39.73 23.88 0.54
N VAL A 24 39.58 23.08 -0.53
CA VAL A 24 40.36 23.21 -1.77
C VAL A 24 39.41 23.60 -2.92
N PRO A 25 39.60 24.76 -3.57
CA PRO A 25 38.82 25.17 -4.74
C PRO A 25 39.33 24.55 -6.05
N TRP A 26 38.37 24.18 -6.91
CA TRP A 26 38.36 24.18 -8.38
C TRP A 26 39.67 23.94 -9.16
N LEU A 27 39.67 22.88 -9.97
CA LEU A 27 40.44 22.82 -11.22
C LEU A 27 39.48 22.68 -12.41
N GLN A 28 39.42 23.75 -13.20
CA GLN A 28 38.76 23.81 -14.50
C GLN A 28 39.55 22.99 -15.51
N GLY A 29 38.91 21.97 -16.08
CA GLY A 29 39.41 21.25 -17.25
C GLY A 29 38.62 21.66 -18.50
N THR A 30 39.11 22.68 -19.20
CA THR A 30 38.63 23.10 -20.52
C THR A 30 38.99 22.07 -21.60
N ARG A 31 37.98 21.51 -22.29
CA ARG A 31 38.13 21.10 -23.71
C ARG A 31 36.92 21.58 -24.51
N ARG A 32 37.20 22.46 -25.49
CA ARG A 32 36.25 22.93 -26.49
C ARG A 32 36.08 21.90 -27.62
N ARG A 33 34.80 21.62 -27.91
CA ARG A 33 34.06 21.48 -29.20
C ARG A 33 34.66 20.73 -30.40
N LYS A 34 33.84 19.82 -30.95
CA LYS A 34 33.31 19.83 -32.34
C LYS A 34 31.87 19.23 -32.30
N ASP A 35 30.83 20.04 -32.45
CA ASP A 35 30.06 20.31 -33.69
C ASP A 35 28.80 19.43 -33.81
N LEU A 36 27.64 19.94 -33.34
CA LEU A 36 26.31 19.52 -33.79
C LEU A 36 25.40 20.77 -33.87
N PRO A 37 24.61 20.97 -34.95
CA PRO A 37 23.82 22.19 -35.14
C PRO A 37 22.55 22.22 -34.26
N PRO A 38 22.07 23.41 -33.86
CA PRO A 38 20.90 23.55 -32.99
C PRO A 38 19.58 23.44 -33.78
N PRO A 39 18.49 22.92 -33.18
CA PRO A 39 17.17 22.94 -33.80
C PRO A 39 16.59 24.36 -33.85
N ALA A 40 15.95 24.67 -34.98
CA ALA A 40 15.45 25.98 -35.34
C ALA A 40 14.34 26.48 -34.39
N ARG A 41 14.47 27.76 -33.99
CA ARG A 41 13.42 28.54 -33.33
C ARG A 41 12.22 28.69 -34.26
N GLN A 42 11.05 28.18 -33.87
CA GLN A 42 9.80 28.60 -34.48
C GLN A 42 9.23 29.81 -33.73
N ALA A 43 9.02 30.86 -34.52
CA ALA A 43 8.52 32.15 -34.13
C ALA A 43 7.05 32.09 -33.67
N ARG A 44 6.76 32.78 -32.57
CA ARG A 44 5.42 33.25 -32.20
C ARG A 44 4.77 33.95 -33.40
N ARG A 45 3.66 33.41 -33.90
CA ARG A 45 2.69 34.18 -34.69
C ARG A 45 1.39 34.29 -33.89
N ARG A 46 1.08 35.53 -33.50
CA ARG A 46 -0.26 35.98 -33.12
C ARG A 46 -1.15 35.80 -34.34
N ASN A 47 -2.32 35.16 -34.19
CA ASN A 47 -3.37 35.23 -35.19
C ASN A 47 -4.61 35.88 -34.59
N SER A 48 -4.80 37.14 -34.99
CA SER A 48 -6.05 37.87 -34.97
C SER A 48 -6.97 37.37 -36.09
N SER A 49 -8.21 37.06 -35.72
CA SER A 49 -9.47 37.12 -36.48
C SER A 49 -9.45 37.43 -37.99
N SER A 50 -10.07 36.56 -38.79
CA SER A 50 -11.03 36.95 -39.85
C SER A 50 -11.79 35.74 -40.43
N SER A 51 -13.07 35.66 -40.05
CA SER A 51 -14.28 35.29 -40.83
C SER A 51 -14.18 34.45 -42.12
N ASP A 52 -14.87 33.31 -42.08
CA ASP A 52 -15.88 32.77 -43.01
C ASP A 52 -15.58 32.59 -44.50
N CYS A 53 -15.62 31.32 -44.95
CA CYS A 53 -15.96 30.93 -46.31
C CYS A 53 -16.95 29.74 -46.27
N PRO A 54 -18.18 29.85 -46.81
CA PRO A 54 -19.20 28.83 -46.65
C PRO A 54 -19.42 28.06 -47.95
N PHE A 55 -18.44 27.32 -48.48
CA PHE A 55 -18.68 26.31 -49.52
C PHE A 55 -17.45 25.41 -49.76
N CYS A 56 -17.12 24.56 -48.79
CA CYS A 56 -16.25 23.41 -49.07
C CYS A 56 -16.59 22.23 -48.15
N SER A 57 -17.76 21.66 -48.36
CA SER A 57 -18.10 20.30 -47.95
C SER A 57 -17.72 19.34 -49.08
N LEU A 58 -17.07 18.22 -48.72
CA LEU A 58 -16.65 17.06 -49.52
C LEU A 58 -15.18 17.02 -49.97
N ILE A 59 -14.27 16.77 -49.02
CA ILE A 59 -13.40 15.58 -48.93
C ILE A 59 -12.52 15.75 -47.67
N TYR A 60 -12.69 14.86 -46.68
CA TYR A 60 -11.73 14.53 -45.62
C TYR A 60 -11.08 15.69 -44.82
N CYS A 61 -11.78 16.21 -43.82
CA CYS A 61 -11.18 16.50 -42.51
C CYS A 61 -12.30 16.77 -41.50
N GLN A 62 -13.03 15.73 -41.09
CA GLN A 62 -13.59 15.81 -39.74
C GLN A 62 -12.38 15.79 -38.82
N SER A 63 -11.88 16.97 -38.43
CA SER A 63 -10.93 17.09 -37.34
C SER A 63 -11.60 16.48 -36.12
N THR A 64 -11.26 15.24 -35.82
CA THR A 64 -11.54 14.62 -34.54
C THR A 64 -10.92 15.55 -33.50
N HIS A 65 -11.75 16.22 -32.72
CA HIS A 65 -11.29 17.14 -31.69
C HIS A 65 -10.68 16.32 -30.56
N ILE A 66 -9.40 15.96 -30.67
CA ILE A 66 -8.67 15.26 -29.62
C ILE A 66 -8.44 16.27 -28.49
N THR A 67 -9.12 16.05 -27.38
CA THR A 67 -8.92 16.85 -26.15
C THR A 67 -7.99 16.09 -25.23
N ILE A 68 -6.78 16.61 -25.04
CA ILE A 68 -5.78 16.03 -24.14
C ILE A 68 -5.95 16.68 -22.78
N GLY A 69 -6.29 15.87 -21.76
CA GLY A 69 -6.33 16.29 -20.36
C GLY A 69 -5.18 15.68 -19.56
N GLN A 70 -4.79 16.32 -18.48
CA GLN A 70 -3.86 15.76 -17.49
C GLN A 70 -4.63 15.46 -16.21
N TYR A 71 -4.55 14.21 -15.74
CA TYR A 71 -5.04 13.81 -14.43
C TYR A 71 -3.84 13.57 -13.51
N ALA A 72 -3.60 14.50 -12.59
CA ALA A 72 -2.49 14.42 -11.65
C ALA A 72 -2.87 13.53 -10.45
N LEU A 73 -2.98 12.22 -10.70
CA LEU A 73 -3.09 11.23 -9.63
C LEU A 73 -1.71 11.09 -8.97
N ASN A 74 -1.57 11.69 -7.78
CA ASN A 74 -0.34 11.67 -7.00
C ASN A 74 -0.39 10.48 -6.01
N LEU A 75 -0.18 10.71 -4.72
CA LEU A 75 -0.29 9.68 -3.68
C LEU A 75 -1.73 9.19 -3.55
N ILE A 76 -1.90 7.88 -3.62
CA ILE A 76 -3.15 7.15 -3.42
C ILE A 76 -3.21 6.70 -1.95
N PRO A 77 -4.28 7.02 -1.21
CA PRO A 77 -4.50 6.49 0.13
C PRO A 77 -4.92 5.03 0.04
N LEU A 78 -4.02 4.14 0.49
CA LEU A 78 -4.31 2.71 0.61
C LEU A 78 -4.94 2.40 1.96
N GLU A 79 -4.46 3.05 3.02
CA GLU A 79 -4.96 2.98 4.39
C GLU A 79 -4.86 4.38 5.04
N ASP A 80 -5.40 4.53 6.25
CA ASP A 80 -5.39 5.81 6.99
C ASP A 80 -3.96 6.34 7.26
N ASP A 81 -2.99 5.43 7.33
CA ASP A 81 -1.57 5.69 7.60
C ASP A 81 -0.64 5.28 6.44
N LEU A 82 -1.19 4.89 5.28
CA LEU A 82 -0.42 4.42 4.13
C LEU A 82 -0.80 5.15 2.83
N LEU A 83 0.19 5.81 2.25
CA LEU A 83 0.09 6.50 0.97
C LEU A 83 1.12 5.91 0.00
N SER A 84 0.69 5.59 -1.22
CA SER A 84 1.57 5.01 -2.25
C SER A 84 1.38 5.69 -3.60
N LEU A 85 2.43 5.69 -4.44
CA LEU A 85 2.30 6.06 -5.85
C LEU A 85 1.88 4.89 -6.74
N GLU A 86 1.96 3.64 -6.24
CA GLU A 86 1.64 2.42 -6.99
C GLU A 86 2.39 2.33 -8.34
N ILE A 87 3.70 2.52 -8.31
CA ILE A 87 4.60 2.41 -9.47
C ILE A 87 5.51 1.19 -9.29
N ASP A 88 5.04 0.02 -9.74
CA ASP A 88 5.74 -1.26 -9.60
C ASP A 88 7.15 -1.26 -10.21
N SER A 89 7.37 -0.51 -11.30
CA SER A 89 8.67 -0.43 -11.98
C SER A 89 9.68 0.47 -11.28
N SER A 90 9.27 1.26 -10.29
CA SER A 90 10.07 2.33 -9.70
C SER A 90 11.43 1.87 -9.18
N PHE A 91 11.50 0.68 -8.58
CA PHE A 91 12.77 0.11 -8.10
C PHE A 91 13.76 -0.12 -9.26
N LYS A 92 13.31 -0.79 -10.32
CA LYS A 92 14.14 -1.05 -11.50
C LYS A 92 14.55 0.26 -12.16
N ASP A 93 13.59 1.16 -12.37
CA ASP A 93 13.82 2.41 -13.08
C ASP A 93 14.87 3.28 -12.35
N ILE A 94 14.76 3.42 -11.02
CA ILE A 94 15.70 4.21 -10.21
C ILE A 94 17.09 3.57 -10.12
N TYR A 95 17.16 2.29 -9.75
CA TYR A 95 18.43 1.67 -9.37
C TYR A 95 19.17 1.03 -10.55
N PHE A 96 18.45 0.56 -11.57
CA PHE A 96 19.04 -0.08 -12.75
C PHE A 96 19.12 0.88 -13.94
N ASP A 97 18.00 1.49 -14.33
CA ASP A 97 17.94 2.34 -15.53
C ASP A 97 18.40 3.78 -15.28
N ARG A 98 18.62 4.15 -14.01
CA ARG A 98 19.00 5.51 -13.56
C ARG A 98 17.98 6.57 -13.96
N ASP A 99 16.71 6.18 -14.06
CA ASP A 99 15.59 7.08 -14.29
C ASP A 99 15.03 7.59 -12.95
N SER A 100 15.15 8.91 -12.75
CA SER A 100 14.65 9.59 -11.55
C SER A 100 13.19 10.06 -11.66
N THR A 101 12.45 9.64 -12.69
CA THR A 101 11.07 10.08 -12.93
C THR A 101 10.14 9.79 -11.73
N ALA A 102 10.26 8.62 -11.11
CA ALA A 102 9.49 8.30 -9.90
C ALA A 102 9.82 9.26 -8.73
N ILE A 103 11.09 9.61 -8.53
CA ILE A 103 11.52 10.58 -7.52
C ILE A 103 10.86 11.95 -7.77
N TYR A 104 10.76 12.36 -9.04
CA TYR A 104 10.07 13.59 -9.42
C TYR A 104 8.58 13.56 -9.08
N TYR A 105 7.89 12.45 -9.33
CA TYR A 105 6.48 12.31 -8.95
C TYR A 105 6.27 12.34 -7.44
N VAL A 106 7.15 11.72 -6.64
CA VAL A 106 7.11 11.83 -5.18
C VAL A 106 7.28 13.28 -4.75
N ALA A 107 8.24 14.02 -5.32
CA ALA A 107 8.45 15.43 -4.99
C ALA A 107 7.19 16.27 -5.29
N LYS A 108 6.57 16.05 -6.45
CA LYS A 108 5.33 16.73 -6.83
C LYS A 108 4.18 16.41 -5.88
N ALA A 109 4.02 15.14 -5.49
CA ALA A 109 3.01 14.73 -4.53
C ALA A 109 3.22 15.38 -3.14
N LEU A 110 4.47 15.42 -2.67
CA LEU A 110 4.84 16.09 -1.41
C LEU A 110 4.61 17.60 -1.48
N MET A 111 4.85 18.24 -2.64
CA MET A 111 4.51 19.64 -2.82
C MET A 111 3.01 19.90 -2.69
N GLU A 112 2.14 19.02 -3.19
CA GLU A 112 0.69 19.13 -2.98
C GLU A 112 0.31 18.98 -1.50
N ILE A 113 0.92 18.04 -0.76
CA ILE A 113 0.73 17.92 0.69
C ILE A 113 1.10 19.23 1.39
N GLN A 114 2.21 19.85 1.01
CA GLN A 114 2.63 21.14 1.58
C GLN A 114 1.71 22.30 1.21
N ARG A 115 1.10 22.27 0.01
CA ARG A 115 0.12 23.27 -0.39
C ARG A 115 -1.13 23.18 0.49
N MET A 116 -1.52 21.97 0.91
CA MET A 116 -2.69 21.75 1.76
C MET A 116 -2.41 21.98 3.26
N HIS A 117 -1.21 21.64 3.73
CA HIS A 117 -0.89 21.58 5.16
C HIS A 117 0.23 22.53 5.63
N GLY A 118 0.81 23.33 4.72
CA GLY A 118 1.96 24.18 4.98
C GLY A 118 3.31 23.48 4.73
N LEU A 119 4.39 24.26 4.68
CA LEU A 119 5.74 23.74 4.47
C LEU A 119 6.17 22.83 5.61
N ILE A 120 6.73 21.67 5.28
CA ILE A 120 7.25 20.74 6.28
C ILE A 120 8.52 21.35 6.90
N PRO A 121 8.58 21.53 8.24
CA PRO A 121 9.65 22.25 8.92
C PRO A 121 11.02 21.58 8.79
N ARG A 122 11.06 20.25 8.89
CA ARG A 122 12.31 19.47 8.92
C ARG A 122 12.26 18.35 7.89
N ILE A 123 13.30 18.27 7.06
CA ILE A 123 13.51 17.16 6.12
C ILE A 123 14.76 16.42 6.57
N LEU A 124 14.59 15.16 6.94
CA LEU A 124 15.66 14.24 7.29
C LEU A 124 15.71 13.18 6.20
N GLY A 125 16.90 12.76 5.79
CA GLY A 125 16.98 11.71 4.78
C GLY A 125 18.29 10.95 4.79
N LYS A 126 18.24 9.71 4.29
CA LYS A 126 19.40 8.84 4.16
C LYS A 126 19.39 8.16 2.79
N GLY A 127 20.50 8.33 2.06
CA GLY A 127 20.74 7.78 0.72
C GLY A 127 20.73 8.83 -0.40
N ASP A 128 21.17 8.44 -1.59
CA ASP A 128 21.38 9.35 -2.71
C ASP A 128 20.06 9.78 -3.36
N CYS A 129 19.09 8.87 -3.47
CA CYS A 129 17.74 9.17 -3.94
C CYS A 129 17.01 10.06 -2.93
N ALA A 130 17.22 9.83 -1.62
CA ALA A 130 16.64 10.65 -0.57
C ALA A 130 17.15 12.10 -0.63
N LYS A 131 18.45 12.28 -0.85
CA LYS A 131 19.05 13.60 -1.08
C LYS A 131 18.50 14.25 -2.35
N SER A 132 18.42 13.50 -3.46
CA SER A 132 17.88 14.00 -4.73
C SER A 132 16.43 14.47 -4.60
N LEU A 133 15.60 13.71 -3.86
CA LEU A 133 14.23 14.09 -3.54
C LEU A 133 14.16 15.39 -2.71
N ALA A 134 14.99 15.50 -1.67
CA ALA A 134 15.03 16.70 -0.83
C ALA A 134 15.46 17.94 -1.63
N ASP A 135 16.50 17.82 -2.47
CA ASP A 135 16.98 18.90 -3.32
C ASP A 135 15.91 19.36 -4.32
N LEU A 136 15.19 18.39 -4.92
CA LEU A 136 14.07 18.67 -5.83
C LEU A 136 12.92 19.38 -5.11
N LEU A 137 12.52 18.91 -3.92
CA LEU A 137 11.48 19.54 -3.13
C LEU A 137 11.85 20.99 -2.74
N LEU A 138 13.09 21.22 -2.31
CA LEU A 138 13.59 22.56 -1.97
C LEU A 138 13.69 23.47 -3.21
N ARG A 139 13.99 22.92 -4.38
CA ARG A 139 13.95 23.65 -5.65
C ARG A 139 12.52 24.06 -6.00
N MET A 140 11.56 23.14 -5.94
CA MET A 140 10.14 23.44 -6.22
C MET A 140 9.58 24.49 -5.26
N ARG A 141 9.96 24.46 -3.97
CA ARG A 141 9.60 25.51 -3.00
C ARG A 141 10.12 26.90 -3.42
N ARG A 142 11.35 26.98 -3.96
CA ARG A 142 11.95 28.24 -4.43
C ARG A 142 11.27 28.75 -5.69
N GLU A 143 10.93 27.86 -6.62
CA GLU A 143 10.22 28.22 -7.86
C GLU A 143 8.83 28.81 -7.53
N LEU A 144 8.08 28.20 -6.60
CA LEU A 144 6.80 28.76 -6.13
C LEU A 144 6.94 30.15 -5.49
N ALA A 145 7.99 30.39 -4.71
CA ALA A 145 8.22 31.69 -4.07
C ALA A 145 8.56 32.81 -5.05
N VAL A 146 9.09 32.46 -6.23
CA VAL A 146 9.38 33.42 -7.31
C VAL A 146 8.12 33.75 -8.10
N ASP A 147 7.32 32.74 -8.44
CA ASP A 147 6.11 32.91 -9.23
C ASP A 147 4.98 33.62 -8.46
N ASP A 148 4.95 33.46 -7.13
CA ASP A 148 3.86 33.94 -6.28
C ASP A 148 4.39 34.78 -5.11
N THR A 149 4.80 36.02 -5.41
CA THR A 149 5.38 36.98 -4.44
C THR A 149 4.51 37.27 -3.20
N ALA A 150 3.23 36.89 -3.22
CA ALA A 150 2.28 37.03 -2.12
C ALA A 150 1.97 35.73 -1.34
N ALA A 151 2.43 34.56 -1.79
CA ALA A 151 2.02 33.25 -1.28
C ALA A 151 3.19 32.40 -0.75
N SER A 152 4.00 32.96 0.14
CA SER A 152 4.91 32.12 0.94
C SER A 152 4.06 31.18 1.80
N LEU A 153 4.08 29.89 1.48
CA LEU A 153 3.36 28.87 2.26
C LEU A 153 3.86 28.91 3.71
N PRO A 154 2.96 29.03 4.71
CA PRO A 154 3.37 29.05 6.10
C PRO A 154 3.99 27.71 6.49
N ILE A 155 4.83 27.72 7.52
CA ILE A 155 5.34 26.48 8.12
C ILE A 155 4.17 25.69 8.71
N SER A 156 4.11 24.40 8.40
CA SER A 156 3.06 23.51 8.91
C SER A 156 3.06 23.46 10.43
N GLN A 157 1.87 23.54 11.01
CA GLN A 157 1.62 23.27 12.43
C GLN A 157 1.06 21.86 12.67
N LYS A 158 0.81 21.11 11.59
CA LYS A 158 0.24 19.75 11.63
C LYS A 158 1.28 18.67 11.33
N ILE A 159 2.32 19.02 10.58
CA ILE A 159 3.38 18.09 10.16
C ILE A 159 4.70 18.55 10.78
N ASP A 160 5.29 17.71 11.63
CA ASP A 160 6.54 18.04 12.33
C ASP A 160 7.78 17.87 11.44
N SER A 161 7.85 16.76 10.70
CA SER A 161 9.01 16.42 9.89
C SER A 161 8.71 15.39 8.80
N LEU A 162 9.49 15.43 7.73
CA LEU A 162 9.55 14.42 6.68
C LEU A 162 10.85 13.62 6.85
N ILE A 163 10.74 12.29 6.94
CA ILE A 163 11.88 11.37 6.96
C ILE A 163 11.88 10.62 5.63
N ILE A 164 13.00 10.67 4.90
CA ILE A 164 13.15 10.05 3.59
C ILE A 164 14.19 8.94 3.66
N LEU A 165 13.78 7.72 3.38
CA LEU A 165 14.67 6.56 3.36
C LEU A 165 14.81 6.04 1.94
N ASP A 166 16.03 6.00 1.44
CA ASP A 166 16.36 5.38 0.17
C ASP A 166 16.46 3.86 0.36
N ARG A 167 15.76 3.08 -0.47
CA ARG A 167 15.75 1.61 -0.35
C ARG A 167 17.15 1.01 -0.44
N SER A 168 18.08 1.63 -1.17
CA SER A 168 19.47 1.18 -1.31
C SER A 168 20.28 1.17 -0.01
N VAL A 169 19.81 1.86 1.02
CA VAL A 169 20.44 1.88 2.35
C VAL A 169 20.29 0.54 3.06
N ASP A 170 19.25 -0.23 2.72
CA ASP A 170 18.97 -1.52 3.33
C ASP A 170 18.27 -2.43 2.32
N TYR A 171 19.04 -3.22 1.58
CA TYR A 171 18.49 -4.28 0.73
C TYR A 171 18.20 -5.57 1.51
N ALA A 172 18.67 -5.69 2.76
CA ALA A 172 18.54 -6.92 3.51
C ALA A 172 17.07 -7.15 3.89
N THR A 173 16.38 -6.14 4.43
CA THR A 173 14.97 -6.25 4.84
C THR A 173 14.04 -6.83 3.77
N PRO A 174 14.00 -6.32 2.52
CA PRO A 174 13.12 -6.89 1.48
C PRO A 174 13.56 -8.25 0.93
N LEU A 175 14.77 -8.73 1.25
CA LEU A 175 15.25 -10.06 0.85
C LEU A 175 14.96 -11.13 1.90
N LEU A 176 14.65 -10.72 3.13
CA LEU A 176 14.25 -11.64 4.19
C LEU A 176 12.77 -12.00 4.03
N THR A 177 12.46 -13.26 4.31
CA THR A 177 11.07 -13.71 4.28
C THR A 177 10.30 -13.05 5.42
N GLN A 178 9.22 -12.35 5.08
CA GLN A 178 8.37 -11.68 6.06
C GLN A 178 7.65 -12.72 6.95
N LEU A 179 7.52 -12.45 8.26
CA LEU A 179 6.93 -13.39 9.23
C LEU A 179 5.68 -12.86 9.95
N THR A 180 5.18 -11.69 9.53
CA THR A 180 3.88 -11.15 9.94
C THR A 180 2.76 -11.84 9.16
N TYR A 181 1.53 -11.78 9.66
CA TYR A 181 0.37 -12.34 8.95
C TYR A 181 0.21 -11.78 7.53
N GLU A 182 0.21 -10.46 7.39
CA GLU A 182 0.11 -9.81 6.08
C GLU A 182 1.35 -10.04 5.22
N GLY A 183 2.54 -9.98 5.82
CA GLY A 183 3.79 -10.27 5.11
C GLY A 183 3.83 -11.68 4.50
N LEU A 184 3.42 -12.72 5.25
CA LEU A 184 3.34 -14.08 4.70
C LEU A 184 2.22 -14.24 3.65
N LEU A 185 1.17 -13.44 3.78
CA LEU A 185 0.14 -13.34 2.75
C LEU A 185 0.67 -12.68 1.47
N ASP A 186 1.57 -11.70 1.55
CA ASP A 186 2.20 -11.10 0.36
C ASP A 186 3.18 -12.08 -0.31
N GLU A 187 3.99 -12.79 0.49
CA GLU A 187 4.99 -13.75 0.02
C GLU A 187 4.37 -14.99 -0.64
N PHE A 188 3.33 -15.56 -0.02
CA PHE A 188 2.78 -16.87 -0.39
C PHE A 188 1.29 -16.82 -0.76
N GLY A 189 0.60 -15.73 -0.43
CA GLY A 189 -0.79 -15.53 -0.83
C GLY A 189 -0.86 -15.24 -2.32
N LYS A 190 -1.60 -16.09 -3.03
CA LYS A 190 -1.83 -15.90 -4.46
C LYS A 190 -2.67 -14.63 -4.67
N LYS A 191 -1.99 -13.56 -5.13
CA LYS A 191 -2.49 -12.25 -5.59
C LYS A 191 -2.73 -11.22 -4.48
N LYS A 192 -1.96 -10.12 -4.56
CA LYS A 192 -2.09 -8.90 -3.77
C LYS A 192 -3.56 -8.51 -3.56
N ALA A 193 -3.94 -8.26 -2.31
CA ALA A 193 -5.25 -7.82 -1.82
C ALA A 193 -6.47 -8.73 -2.06
N PHE A 194 -6.38 -9.84 -2.78
CA PHE A 194 -7.54 -10.68 -3.10
C PHE A 194 -7.30 -12.16 -2.86
N VAL A 195 -8.05 -12.75 -1.93
CA VAL A 195 -8.05 -14.21 -1.73
C VAL A 195 -9.14 -14.82 -2.61
N ASP A 196 -8.75 -15.76 -3.46
CA ASP A 196 -9.67 -16.59 -4.25
C ASP A 196 -10.32 -17.64 -3.32
N LEU A 197 -11.50 -17.33 -2.77
CA LEU A 197 -12.25 -18.24 -1.91
C LEU A 197 -13.37 -18.95 -2.68
N ASP A 198 -13.71 -20.16 -2.23
CA ASP A 198 -14.90 -20.85 -2.73
C ASP A 198 -16.16 -20.02 -2.38
N ALA A 199 -17.10 -19.93 -3.33
CA ALA A 199 -18.33 -19.14 -3.18
C ALA A 199 -19.11 -19.51 -1.91
N ASN A 200 -19.11 -20.79 -1.53
CA ASN A 200 -19.76 -21.30 -0.31
C ASN A 200 -19.11 -20.76 1.00
N MET A 201 -17.83 -20.38 0.95
CA MET A 201 -17.08 -19.82 2.08
C MET A 201 -17.30 -18.33 2.30
N THR A 202 -18.09 -17.65 1.46
CA THR A 202 -18.32 -16.20 1.61
C THR A 202 -19.72 -15.84 2.09
N GLY A 203 -20.61 -16.82 2.29
CA GLY A 203 -21.90 -16.64 2.96
C GLY A 203 -22.91 -15.78 2.20
N LEU A 204 -22.54 -15.27 1.02
CA LEU A 204 -23.38 -14.41 0.22
C LEU A 204 -24.07 -15.23 -0.88
N ASN A 205 -25.01 -16.07 -0.45
CA ASN A 205 -25.99 -16.65 -1.35
C ASN A 205 -27.01 -15.55 -1.63
N SER A 206 -26.76 -14.71 -2.63
CA SER A 206 -27.79 -13.83 -3.19
C SER A 206 -28.81 -14.66 -3.99
N SER A 207 -29.62 -15.42 -3.27
CA SER A 207 -30.86 -16.03 -3.75
C SER A 207 -31.78 -16.24 -2.56
N THR A 208 -32.35 -15.11 -2.13
CA THR A 208 -33.73 -14.93 -1.65
C THR A 208 -34.53 -16.21 -1.33
N LEU A 209 -34.79 -16.39 -0.03
CA LEU A 209 -36.09 -16.60 0.59
C LEU A 209 -37.17 -17.31 -0.27
N GLN A 210 -37.48 -18.56 0.07
CA GLN A 210 -38.82 -19.12 -0.13
C GLN A 210 -39.27 -19.81 1.17
N PRO A 211 -40.43 -19.46 1.73
CA PRO A 211 -40.92 -20.04 2.97
C PRO A 211 -41.46 -21.44 2.71
N ASN A 212 -40.94 -22.42 3.44
CA ASN A 212 -41.39 -23.80 3.38
C ASN A 212 -42.64 -23.94 4.28
N THR A 213 -43.80 -24.23 3.69
CA THR A 213 -45.02 -24.61 4.41
C THR A 213 -45.70 -25.81 3.77
N GLY A 214 -45.75 -26.92 4.50
CA GLY A 214 -46.82 -27.93 4.41
C GLY A 214 -46.52 -29.26 3.68
N PRO A 215 -47.16 -30.39 4.06
CA PRO A 215 -46.57 -31.73 4.00
C PRO A 215 -47.17 -32.69 2.96
N ALA A 216 -46.39 -33.76 2.71
CA ALA A 216 -46.67 -35.10 2.15
C ALA A 216 -47.99 -35.41 1.41
N ASP A 217 -47.90 -35.97 0.20
CA ASP A 217 -48.41 -37.32 -0.14
C ASP A 217 -48.22 -37.64 -1.65
N GLY A 218 -47.93 -38.92 -1.98
CA GLY A 218 -48.17 -39.49 -3.31
C GLY A 218 -46.97 -40.12 -4.03
N ALA A 219 -47.06 -41.43 -4.29
CA ALA A 219 -46.05 -42.31 -4.88
C ALA A 219 -46.11 -42.44 -6.43
N ALA A 220 -45.10 -43.15 -6.96
CA ALA A 220 -44.90 -43.71 -8.32
C ALA A 220 -44.38 -42.74 -9.40
N SER A 221 -43.44 -43.06 -10.31
CA SER A 221 -42.62 -44.25 -10.60
C SER A 221 -41.64 -43.93 -11.74
N ALA A 222 -40.44 -44.54 -11.70
CA ALA A 222 -39.61 -45.04 -12.82
C ALA A 222 -39.03 -44.09 -13.90
N GLY A 223 -37.70 -44.12 -14.00
CA GLY A 223 -36.94 -44.06 -15.27
C GLY A 223 -35.98 -42.87 -15.41
N GLY A 224 -34.67 -43.13 -15.31
CA GLY A 224 -33.67 -42.15 -15.75
C GLY A 224 -32.27 -42.38 -15.20
N LEU A 225 -31.35 -42.70 -16.11
CA LEU A 225 -29.95 -43.06 -15.90
C LEU A 225 -29.15 -42.09 -14.99
N SER A 226 -28.28 -42.70 -14.19
CA SER A 226 -27.14 -42.07 -13.51
C SER A 226 -26.19 -41.43 -14.52
N THR A 227 -26.31 -40.13 -14.74
CA THR A 227 -25.24 -39.31 -15.30
C THR A 227 -24.40 -38.78 -14.14
N ALA A 228 -23.10 -39.08 -14.19
CA ALA A 228 -22.10 -38.55 -13.29
C ALA A 228 -22.23 -37.03 -13.25
N ALA A 229 -22.53 -36.48 -12.07
CA ALA A 229 -22.50 -35.06 -11.81
C ALA A 229 -21.05 -34.58 -12.03
N ALA A 230 -20.80 -34.03 -13.21
CA ALA A 230 -19.61 -33.25 -13.48
C ALA A 230 -19.53 -32.17 -12.39
N ALA A 231 -18.46 -32.19 -11.61
CA ALA A 231 -18.15 -31.15 -10.64
C ALA A 231 -18.13 -29.81 -11.39
N VAL A 232 -19.18 -29.01 -11.20
CA VAL A 232 -19.19 -27.62 -11.67
C VAL A 232 -17.99 -26.95 -10.98
N PRO A 233 -17.03 -26.39 -11.73
CA PRO A 233 -15.89 -25.74 -11.10
C PRO A 233 -16.40 -24.60 -10.24
N ALA A 234 -16.20 -24.71 -8.92
CA ALA A 234 -16.57 -23.71 -7.96
C ALA A 234 -15.99 -22.35 -8.40
N LYS A 235 -16.87 -21.36 -8.63
CA LYS A 235 -16.44 -20.01 -9.00
C LYS A 235 -15.68 -19.42 -7.81
N LYS A 236 -14.36 -19.28 -7.96
CA LYS A 236 -13.50 -18.58 -7.01
C LYS A 236 -13.91 -17.11 -6.95
N ARG A 237 -14.21 -16.61 -5.76
CA ARG A 237 -14.58 -15.22 -5.51
C ARG A 237 -13.40 -14.50 -4.87
N LYS A 238 -13.02 -13.37 -5.45
CA LYS A 238 -12.01 -12.47 -4.91
C LYS A 238 -12.58 -11.73 -3.71
N VAL A 239 -11.96 -11.87 -2.54
CA VAL A 239 -12.30 -11.10 -1.33
C VAL A 239 -11.21 -10.10 -1.05
N GLN A 240 -11.58 -8.82 -0.94
CA GLN A 240 -10.65 -7.74 -0.60
C GLN A 240 -10.24 -7.82 0.87
N LEU A 241 -8.95 -7.63 1.14
CA LEU A 241 -8.39 -7.51 2.49
C LEU A 241 -7.94 -6.08 2.72
N ASN A 242 -8.54 -5.38 3.69
CA ASN A 242 -8.21 -4.01 4.10
C ASN A 242 -8.65 -3.79 5.55
N ASN A 243 -8.32 -2.62 6.13
CA ASN A 243 -8.68 -2.30 7.52
C ASN A 243 -10.19 -2.10 7.79
N SER A 244 -11.07 -2.26 6.80
CA SER A 244 -12.52 -2.29 7.07
C SER A 244 -12.92 -3.53 7.87
N ASP A 245 -12.10 -4.59 7.82
CA ASP A 245 -12.25 -5.77 8.65
C ASP A 245 -11.50 -5.60 9.98
N ARG A 246 -12.26 -5.62 11.08
CA ARG A 246 -11.72 -5.50 12.45
C ARG A 246 -10.79 -6.64 12.81
N LEU A 247 -11.10 -7.87 12.38
CA LEU A 247 -10.27 -9.03 12.68
C LEU A 247 -8.95 -8.93 11.91
N PHE A 248 -8.99 -8.55 10.63
CA PHE A 248 -7.79 -8.35 9.84
C PHE A 248 -6.88 -7.29 10.45
N SER A 249 -7.45 -6.15 10.87
CA SER A 249 -6.71 -5.07 11.54
C SER A 249 -6.02 -5.53 12.83
N GLU A 250 -6.61 -6.48 13.58
CA GLU A 250 -6.01 -7.03 14.80
C GLU A 250 -4.85 -8.00 14.49
N ILE A 251 -4.91 -8.75 13.40
CA ILE A 251 -3.95 -9.83 13.11
C ILE A 251 -2.86 -9.48 12.08
N ARG A 252 -3.07 -8.48 11.21
CA ARG A 252 -2.22 -8.19 10.04
C ARG A 252 -0.74 -7.98 10.38
N ASP A 253 -0.47 -7.21 11.44
CA ASP A 253 0.88 -6.81 11.86
C ASP A 253 1.51 -7.78 12.88
N LEU A 254 0.78 -8.81 13.29
CA LEU A 254 1.27 -9.76 14.28
C LEU A 254 2.15 -10.82 13.63
N ASN A 255 3.15 -11.29 14.40
CA ASN A 255 3.90 -12.48 14.02
C ASN A 255 2.94 -13.67 13.82
N PHE A 256 3.10 -14.40 12.72
CA PHE A 256 2.18 -15.45 12.34
C PHE A 256 2.00 -16.55 13.39
N ALA A 257 3.03 -16.81 14.21
CA ALA A 257 2.99 -17.84 15.25
C ALA A 257 1.89 -17.60 16.30
N VAL A 258 1.48 -16.35 16.53
CA VAL A 258 0.44 -16.03 17.54
C VAL A 258 -0.97 -15.98 16.94
N VAL A 259 -1.11 -15.86 15.61
CA VAL A 259 -2.40 -15.63 14.93
C VAL A 259 -3.39 -16.76 15.19
N GLY A 260 -2.96 -18.02 15.17
CA GLY A 260 -3.85 -19.16 15.42
C GLY A 260 -4.56 -19.11 16.79
N SER A 261 -3.87 -18.61 17.82
CA SER A 261 -4.46 -18.45 19.15
C SER A 261 -5.54 -17.37 19.20
N ILE A 262 -5.36 -16.29 18.43
CA ILE A 262 -6.31 -15.19 18.31
C ILE A 262 -7.54 -15.64 17.53
N LEU A 263 -7.37 -16.34 16.40
CA LEU A 263 -8.48 -16.90 15.63
C LEU A 263 -9.34 -17.85 16.48
N ASN A 264 -8.71 -18.73 17.27
CA ASN A 264 -9.44 -19.63 18.17
C ASN A 264 -10.18 -18.87 19.30
N ARG A 265 -9.57 -17.81 19.87
CA ARG A 265 -10.24 -16.96 20.86
C ARG A 265 -11.48 -16.28 20.28
N VAL A 266 -11.35 -15.71 19.07
CA VAL A 266 -12.45 -15.06 18.35
C VAL A 266 -13.54 -16.07 17.99
N ALA A 267 -13.18 -17.27 17.53
CA ALA A 267 -14.12 -18.36 17.23
C ALA A 267 -14.97 -18.74 18.45
N ARG A 268 -14.34 -18.92 19.62
CA ARG A 268 -15.05 -19.24 20.86
C ARG A 268 -15.99 -18.12 21.28
N ARG A 269 -15.54 -16.85 21.21
CA ARG A 269 -16.37 -15.69 21.52
C ARG A 269 -17.61 -15.63 20.62
N ILE A 270 -17.43 -15.74 19.31
CA ILE A 270 -18.53 -15.72 18.34
C ILE A 270 -19.52 -16.86 18.62
N ASN A 271 -19.04 -18.07 18.94
CA ASN A 271 -19.93 -19.19 19.27
C ASN A 271 -20.76 -18.91 20.54
N THR A 272 -20.14 -18.36 21.59
CA THR A 272 -20.85 -17.92 22.80
C THR A 272 -21.90 -16.85 22.51
N ASP A 273 -21.58 -15.89 21.65
CA ASP A 273 -22.50 -14.82 21.26
C ASP A 273 -23.70 -15.36 20.44
N TYR A 274 -23.49 -16.38 19.61
CA TYR A 274 -24.59 -17.09 18.93
C TYR A 274 -25.46 -17.91 19.91
N GLU A 275 -24.87 -18.55 20.91
CA GLU A 275 -25.59 -19.30 21.94
C GLU A 275 -26.49 -18.38 22.80
N ALA A 276 -26.11 -17.11 22.98
CA ALA A 276 -26.93 -16.12 23.67
C ALA A 276 -28.30 -15.92 23.01
N ARG A 277 -28.44 -16.21 21.70
CA ARG A 277 -29.74 -16.26 21.00
C ARG A 277 -30.71 -17.23 21.66
N HIS A 278 -30.24 -18.41 22.06
CA HIS A 278 -31.05 -19.44 22.69
C HIS A 278 -31.45 -19.07 24.12
N GLN A 279 -30.77 -18.08 24.72
CA GLN A 279 -31.07 -17.56 26.05
C GLN A 279 -32.07 -16.39 26.03
N ALA A 280 -32.27 -15.73 24.88
CA ALA A 280 -33.23 -14.64 24.72
C ALA A 280 -34.67 -15.18 24.71
N LYS A 281 -35.42 -14.93 25.79
CA LYS A 281 -36.81 -15.40 25.96
C LYS A 281 -37.86 -14.30 25.77
N THR A 282 -37.46 -13.04 25.88
CA THR A 282 -38.38 -11.90 25.75
C THR A 282 -38.31 -11.26 24.37
N VAL A 283 -39.42 -10.68 23.90
CA VAL A 283 -39.49 -9.98 22.61
C VAL A 283 -38.48 -8.83 22.52
N GLY A 284 -38.19 -8.15 23.63
CA GLY A 284 -37.16 -7.12 23.71
C GLY A 284 -35.75 -7.65 23.46
N GLN A 285 -35.38 -8.75 24.11
CA GLN A 285 -34.07 -9.42 23.92
C GLN A 285 -33.92 -9.98 22.50
N ILE A 286 -35.01 -10.51 21.91
CA ILE A 286 -35.00 -10.98 20.52
C ILE A 286 -34.75 -9.82 19.55
N ARG A 287 -35.41 -8.67 19.75
CA ARG A 287 -35.20 -7.47 18.92
C ARG A 287 -33.78 -6.94 19.03
N GLU A 288 -33.21 -6.93 20.23
CA GLU A 288 -31.81 -6.54 20.46
C GLU A 288 -30.84 -7.49 19.75
N PHE A 289 -31.06 -8.80 19.84
CA PHE A 289 -30.22 -9.79 19.15
C PHE A 289 -30.30 -9.66 17.63
N VAL A 290 -31.51 -9.50 17.07
CA VAL A 290 -31.68 -9.29 15.61
C VAL A 290 -30.95 -8.03 15.15
N GLY A 291 -30.87 -6.99 15.99
CA GLY A 291 -30.07 -5.80 15.71
C GLY A 291 -28.56 -6.07 15.62
N LYS A 292 -28.03 -7.00 16.42
CA LYS A 292 -26.60 -7.38 16.43
C LYS A 292 -26.25 -8.50 15.45
N LEU A 293 -27.24 -9.20 14.91
CA LEU A 293 -27.04 -10.40 14.08
C LEU A 293 -26.25 -10.12 12.80
N GLY A 294 -26.45 -8.96 12.18
CA GLY A 294 -25.71 -8.57 10.97
C GLY A 294 -24.21 -8.46 11.23
N ASP A 295 -23.84 -7.79 12.31
CA ASP A 295 -22.43 -7.65 12.73
C ASP A 295 -21.82 -9.02 13.06
N LEU A 296 -22.55 -9.87 13.77
CA LEU A 296 -22.08 -11.21 14.15
C LEU A 296 -21.88 -12.11 12.91
N GLN A 297 -22.75 -12.01 11.90
CA GLN A 297 -22.60 -12.71 10.62
C GLN A 297 -21.40 -12.21 9.81
N ALA A 298 -21.17 -10.89 9.79
CA ALA A 298 -20.01 -10.29 9.14
C ALA A 298 -18.72 -10.79 9.81
N GLU A 299 -18.68 -10.80 11.13
CA GLU A 299 -17.52 -11.26 11.90
C GLU A 299 -17.26 -12.76 11.75
N HIS A 300 -18.30 -13.59 11.72
CA HIS A 300 -18.18 -15.01 11.42
C HIS A 300 -17.66 -15.26 10.00
N THR A 301 -18.07 -14.42 9.03
CA THR A 301 -17.57 -14.50 7.65
C THR A 301 -16.10 -14.13 7.57
N SER A 302 -15.70 -13.04 8.24
CA SER A 302 -14.30 -12.63 8.39
C SER A 302 -13.44 -13.73 9.02
N LEU A 303 -13.87 -14.29 10.16
CA LEU A 303 -13.17 -15.38 10.83
C LEU A 303 -12.94 -16.58 9.89
N ARG A 304 -13.97 -16.96 9.12
CA ARG A 304 -13.85 -18.07 8.15
C ARG A 304 -12.83 -17.77 7.05
N ILE A 305 -12.81 -16.54 6.52
CA ILE A 305 -11.82 -16.10 5.54
C ILE A 305 -10.42 -16.23 6.12
N HIS A 306 -10.17 -15.65 7.29
CA HIS A 306 -8.85 -15.63 7.92
C HIS A 306 -8.38 -17.00 8.40
N THR A 307 -9.30 -17.90 8.79
CA THR A 307 -8.98 -19.29 9.09
C THR A 307 -8.49 -20.02 7.83
N ALA A 308 -9.21 -19.88 6.71
CA ALA A 308 -8.81 -20.52 5.45
C ALA A 308 -7.47 -19.97 4.92
N VAL A 309 -7.23 -18.66 5.06
CA VAL A 309 -5.94 -18.05 4.70
C VAL A 309 -4.82 -18.56 5.60
N ALA A 310 -5.03 -18.58 6.92
CA ALA A 310 -4.04 -19.08 7.87
C ALA A 310 -3.70 -20.55 7.60
N GLU A 311 -4.68 -21.40 7.26
CA GLU A 311 -4.44 -22.78 6.84
C GLU A 311 -3.58 -22.86 5.57
N GLY A 312 -3.85 -22.00 4.57
CA GLY A 312 -3.03 -21.91 3.36
C GLY A 312 -1.58 -21.49 3.64
N ILE A 313 -1.37 -20.53 4.54
CA ILE A 313 -0.04 -20.11 4.97
C ILE A 313 0.65 -21.24 5.74
N MET A 314 -0.05 -21.92 6.66
CA MET A 314 0.49 -23.06 7.41
C MET A 314 0.95 -24.20 6.49
N ALA A 315 0.20 -24.49 5.43
CA ALA A 315 0.55 -25.54 4.47
C ALA A 315 1.92 -25.29 3.79
N THR A 316 2.32 -24.02 3.65
CA THR A 316 3.60 -23.65 3.04
C THR A 316 4.71 -23.53 4.09
N THR A 317 4.41 -22.92 5.24
CA THR A 317 5.40 -22.58 6.28
C THR A 317 5.85 -23.76 7.13
N VAL A 318 5.09 -24.87 7.17
CA VAL A 318 5.53 -26.12 7.84
C VAL A 318 6.51 -26.92 6.96
N GLY A 319 6.65 -26.60 5.68
CA GLY A 319 7.49 -27.35 4.74
C GLY A 319 9.00 -27.26 5.03
N GLU A 320 9.74 -28.32 4.69
CA GLU A 320 11.20 -28.39 4.88
C GLU A 320 11.94 -27.27 4.13
N ASN A 321 11.51 -26.94 2.91
CA ASN A 321 12.11 -25.86 2.11
C ASN A 321 12.01 -24.51 2.80
N PHE A 322 10.85 -24.20 3.41
CA PHE A 322 10.65 -22.97 4.14
C PHE A 322 11.55 -22.93 5.38
N ASN A 323 11.54 -23.99 6.18
CA ASN A 323 12.37 -24.07 7.38
C ASN A 323 13.88 -23.96 7.07
N ARG A 324 14.34 -24.61 6.00
CA ARG A 324 15.74 -24.52 5.56
C ARG A 324 16.09 -23.12 5.07
N ALA A 325 15.22 -22.48 4.28
CA ALA A 325 15.44 -21.10 3.84
C ALA A 325 15.51 -20.15 5.04
N LEU A 326 14.62 -20.32 6.02
CA LEU A 326 14.57 -19.51 7.22
C LEU A 326 15.81 -19.72 8.11
N GLU A 327 16.28 -20.95 8.26
CA GLU A 327 17.53 -21.27 8.99
C GLU A 327 18.74 -20.58 8.36
N ILE A 328 18.84 -20.59 7.02
CA ILE A 328 19.90 -19.87 6.29
C ILE A 328 19.80 -18.36 6.52
N GLN A 329 18.60 -17.79 6.43
CA GLN A 329 18.39 -16.36 6.67
C GLN A 329 18.76 -15.95 8.11
N GLN A 330 18.34 -16.74 9.10
CA GLN A 330 18.62 -16.48 10.52
C GLN A 330 20.10 -16.64 10.86
N SER A 331 20.77 -17.65 10.29
CA SER A 331 22.21 -17.85 10.48
C SER A 331 23.05 -16.76 9.78
N THR A 332 22.57 -16.24 8.66
CA THR A 332 23.23 -15.14 7.92
C THR A 332 22.98 -13.77 8.56
N CYS A 333 21.88 -13.60 9.30
CA CYS A 333 21.56 -12.39 10.06
C CYS A 333 21.60 -12.63 11.59
N PRO A 334 22.75 -13.04 12.17
CA PRO A 334 22.81 -13.59 13.52
C PRO A 334 22.70 -12.55 14.65
N GLU A 335 22.88 -11.25 14.40
CA GLU A 335 22.85 -10.23 15.45
C GLU A 335 22.26 -8.88 14.98
N LYS A 336 21.21 -8.42 15.68
CA LYS A 336 20.79 -7.01 15.79
C LYS A 336 20.40 -6.28 14.51
N ALA A 337 19.79 -6.95 13.54
CA ALA A 337 18.85 -6.25 12.69
C ALA A 337 17.62 -5.92 13.54
N VAL A 338 17.61 -4.73 14.17
CA VAL A 338 16.32 -4.11 14.52
C VAL A 338 15.59 -4.03 13.19
N VAL A 339 14.61 -4.90 13.00
CA VAL A 339 13.65 -4.81 11.90
C VAL A 339 12.90 -3.49 12.15
N VAL A 340 13.47 -2.40 11.66
CA VAL A 340 12.73 -1.17 11.49
C VAL A 340 11.69 -1.54 10.44
N LEU A 341 10.43 -1.70 10.87
CA LEU A 341 9.28 -1.74 9.98
C LEU A 341 9.44 -0.56 9.03
N THR A 342 9.99 -0.84 7.85
CA THR A 342 10.08 0.13 6.79
C THR A 342 8.74 0.01 6.11
N LEU A 343 7.92 1.07 6.22
CA LEU A 343 6.69 1.21 5.44
C LEU A 343 7.01 0.82 4.00
N LEU A 344 6.40 -0.28 3.58
CA LEU A 344 6.67 -0.98 2.33
C LEU A 344 6.44 -0.04 1.16
N PHE A 345 7.46 0.10 0.30
CA PHE A 345 7.21 0.32 -1.12
C PHE A 345 6.69 -1.02 -1.66
N HIS A 346 5.48 -1.02 -2.19
CA HIS A 346 4.86 -2.16 -2.88
C HIS A 346 5.39 -2.36 -4.30
#